data_AF-A0A351FR54-F1
#
_entry.id   AF-A0A351FR54-F1
#
_cell.length_a   1.000
_cell.length_b   1.000
_cell.length_c   1.000
_cell.angle_alpha   90.00
_cell.angle_beta   90.00
_cell.angle_gamma   90.00
#
_symmetry.space_group_name_H-M   'P 1'
#
loop_
_entity.id
_entity.type
_entity.pdbx_description
1 polymer ?
#
loop_
_entity_poly.entity_id
_entity_poly.type
_entity_poly.pdbx_seq_one_letter_code
_entity_poly.pdbx_strand_id
1 'polypeptide(L)' 'MRICDLVTGMGQLKRGAAQLKDRWMETKMSWSDETSRKFEKEHLSHLAPQITLTVATIHRLADLLEKAERDCEEEADELL' A
#
# COMPACT_ATOMS: atom_id res chain seq x y z
N MET A 1 17.44 -11.59 -5.59
CA MET A 1 16.29 -12.53 -5.62
C MET A 1 14.99 -11.81 -6.03
N ARG A 2 14.22 -12.32 -7.03
CA ARG A 2 12.88 -11.77 -7.42
C ARG A 2 11.72 -12.29 -6.55
N ILE A 3 11.97 -12.66 -5.29
CA ILE A 3 11.02 -13.47 -4.50
C ILE A 3 9.78 -12.67 -4.05
N CYS A 4 9.89 -11.34 -3.88
CA CYS A 4 8.74 -10.49 -3.58
C CYS A 4 8.87 -9.14 -4.30
N ASP A 5 8.12 -8.91 -5.39
CA ASP A 5 8.00 -7.57 -5.99
C ASP A 5 7.03 -6.70 -5.17
N LEU A 6 7.48 -6.36 -3.96
CA LEU A 6 6.77 -5.51 -3.01
C LEU A 6 6.56 -4.09 -3.54
N VAL A 7 7.48 -3.62 -4.36
CA VAL A 7 7.47 -2.26 -4.93
C VAL A 7 6.32 -2.13 -5.93
N THR A 8 6.17 -3.07 -6.86
CA THR A 8 5.08 -3.05 -7.84
C THR A 8 3.73 -3.20 -7.14
N GLY A 9 3.60 -4.15 -6.20
CA GLY A 9 2.36 -4.34 -5.44
C GLY A 9 1.94 -3.10 -4.65
N MET A 10 2.90 -2.43 -4.01
CA MET A 10 2.65 -1.16 -3.32
C MET A 10 2.24 -0.04 -4.28
N GLY A 11 2.87 0.03 -5.46
CA GLY A 11 2.49 0.98 -6.50
C GLY A 11 1.05 0.77 -6.99
N GLN A 12 0.65 -0.49 -7.19
CA GLN A 12 -0.73 -0.83 -7.54
C GLN A 12 -1.72 -0.44 -6.43
N LEU A 13 -1.40 -0.72 -5.16
CA LEU A 13 -2.24 -0.35 -4.02
C LEU A 13 -2.46 1.17 -3.93
N LYS A 14 -1.38 1.97 -4.05
CA LYS A 14 -1.46 3.44 -4.04
C LYS A 14 -2.35 3.97 -5.16
N ARG A 15 -2.19 3.44 -6.38
CA ARG A 15 -3.01 3.83 -7.54
C ARG A 15 -4.48 3.48 -7.35
N GLY A 16 -4.78 2.26 -6.87
CA GLY A 16 -6.14 1.84 -6.59
C GLY A 16 -6.81 2.70 -5.51
N ALA A 17 -6.06 3.07 -4.46
CA ALA A 17 -6.55 3.95 -3.40
C ALA A 17 -6.88 5.36 -3.91
N ALA A 18 -6.01 5.94 -4.76
CA ALA A 18 -6.27 7.23 -5.39
C ALA A 18 -7.51 7.17 -6.29
N GLN A 19 -7.60 6.15 -7.14
CA GLN A 19 -8.75 5.95 -8.02
C GLN A 19 -10.05 5.79 -7.24
N LEU A 20 -10.05 5.04 -6.14
CA LEU A 20 -11.23 4.90 -5.27
C LEU A 20 -11.67 6.25 -4.71
N LYS A 21 -10.72 7.07 -4.23
CA LYS A 21 -11.00 8.41 -3.71
C LYS A 21 -11.64 9.29 -4.79
N ASP A 22 -11.07 9.30 -5.99
CA ASP A 22 -11.57 10.10 -7.11
C ASP A 22 -12.99 9.69 -7.51
N ARG A 23 -13.22 8.38 -7.68
CA ARG A 23 -14.56 7.84 -7.99
C ARG A 23 -15.57 8.13 -6.89
N TRP A 24 -15.15 8.10 -5.63
CA TRP A 24 -16.03 8.46 -4.52
C TRP A 24 -16.41 9.95 -4.56
N MET A 25 -15.46 10.85 -4.86
CA MET A 25 -15.76 12.28 -5.02
C MET A 25 -16.75 12.55 -6.17
N GLU A 26 -16.57 11.91 -7.32
CA GLU A 26 -17.51 11.96 -8.45
C GLU A 26 -18.89 11.44 -8.04
N THR A 27 -18.95 10.30 -7.35
CA THR A 27 -20.20 9.67 -6.90
C THR A 27 -20.99 10.59 -5.98
N LYS A 28 -20.29 11.31 -5.08
CA LYS A 28 -20.92 12.28 -4.17
C LYS A 28 -21.57 13.47 -4.87
N MET A 29 -21.28 13.73 -6.15
CA MET A 29 -21.96 14.77 -6.92
C MET A 29 -23.42 14.40 -7.23
N SER A 30 -23.74 13.10 -7.35
CA SER A 30 -25.09 12.61 -7.60
C SER A 30 -25.71 11.83 -6.43
N TRP A 31 -24.91 11.40 -5.46
CA TRP A 31 -25.34 10.62 -4.30
C TRP A 31 -24.80 11.19 -2.98
N SER A 32 -25.56 12.10 -2.38
CA SER A 32 -25.15 12.88 -1.19
C SER A 32 -26.16 12.78 -0.02
N ASP A 33 -26.94 11.71 0.02
CA ASP A 33 -27.96 11.48 1.06
C ASP A 33 -27.34 10.88 2.34
N GLU A 34 -28.20 10.50 3.29
CA GLU A 34 -27.76 9.89 4.53
C GLU A 34 -27.15 8.49 4.33
N THR A 35 -27.61 7.76 3.32
CA THR A 35 -27.09 6.44 2.99
C THR A 35 -25.66 6.54 2.47
N SER A 36 -25.35 7.54 1.65
CA SER A 36 -23.99 7.76 1.14
C SER A 36 -23.02 8.19 2.25
N ARG A 37 -23.46 9.02 3.20
CA ARG A 37 -22.69 9.37 4.40
C ARG A 37 -22.39 8.17 5.28
N LYS A 38 -23.39 7.31 5.51
CA LYS A 38 -23.23 6.07 6.26
C LYS A 38 -22.24 5.13 5.57
N PHE A 39 -22.35 4.98 4.26
CA PHE A 39 -21.42 4.17 3.47
C PHE A 39 -19.97 4.68 3.58
N GLU A 40 -19.73 5.98 3.42
CA GLU A 40 -18.40 6.58 3.57
C GLU A 40 -17.82 6.31 4.96
N LYS A 41 -18.63 6.50 6.00
CA LYS A 41 -18.22 6.28 7.38
C LYS A 41 -17.88 4.82 7.65
N GLU A 42 -18.75 3.89 7.27
CA GLU A 42 -18.63 2.47 7.61
C GLU A 42 -17.58 1.75 6.75
N HIS A 43 -17.44 2.13 5.48
CA HIS A 43 -16.66 1.37 4.51
C HIS A 43 -15.42 2.06 3.96
N LEU A 44 -15.41 3.40 3.83
CA LEU A 44 -14.32 4.10 3.14
C LEU A 44 -13.36 4.80 4.11
N SER A 45 -13.88 5.37 5.19
CA SER A 45 -13.11 6.21 6.11
C SER A 45 -11.91 5.49 6.74
N HIS A 46 -12.03 4.19 6.97
CA HIS A 46 -10.99 3.36 7.57
C HIS A 46 -9.93 2.89 6.56
N LEU A 47 -10.23 2.89 5.26
CA LEU A 47 -9.31 2.38 4.24
C LEU A 47 -8.09 3.30 4.08
N ALA A 48 -8.28 4.61 4.08
CA ALA A 48 -7.18 5.57 3.89
C ALA A 48 -6.05 5.42 4.95
N PRO A 49 -6.33 5.41 6.27
CA PRO A 49 -5.28 5.19 7.27
C PRO A 49 -4.69 3.77 7.21
N GLN A 50 -5.51 2.74 6.94
CA GLN A 50 -5.02 1.36 6.81
C GLN A 50 -4.06 1.20 5.63
N ILE A 51 -4.42 1.72 4.45
CA ILE A 51 -3.57 1.68 3.25
C ILE A 51 -2.26 2.43 3.49
N THR A 52 -2.33 3.59 4.16
CA THR A 52 -1.13 4.37 4.52
C THR A 52 -0.20 3.55 5.41
N LEU A 53 -0.74 2.89 6.43
CA LEU A 53 0.02 2.01 7.32
C LEU A 53 0.61 0.83 6.56
N THR A 54 -0.17 0.15 5.72
CA THR A 54 0.29 -0.98 4.92
C THR A 54 1.43 -0.58 4.00
N VAL A 55 1.32 0.54 3.29
CA VAL A 55 2.38 1.08 2.42
C VAL A 55 3.66 1.33 3.23
N ALA A 56 3.56 1.95 4.40
CA ALA A 56 4.72 2.21 5.25
C ALA A 56 5.40 0.91 5.73
N THR A 57 4.61 -0.08 6.13
CA THR A 57 5.11 -1.40 6.54
C THR A 57 5.79 -2.13 5.38
N ILE A 58 5.23 -2.07 4.17
CA ILE A 58 5.83 -2.70 3.00
C ILE A 58 7.17 -2.04 2.63
N HIS A 59 7.28 -0.69 2.71
CA HIS A 59 8.58 -0.03 2.51
C HIS A 59 9.62 -0.55 3.49
N ARG A 60 9.29 -0.57 4.79
CA ARG A 60 10.21 -1.07 5.82
C ARG A 60 10.61 -2.53 5.58
N LEU A 61 9.68 -3.36 5.13
CA LEU A 61 9.96 -4.76 4.80
C LEU A 61 10.91 -4.87 3.60
N ALA A 62 10.71 -4.06 2.56
CA ALA A 62 11.60 -4.02 1.40
C ALA A 62 13.03 -3.64 1.81
N ASP A 63 13.19 -2.58 2.62
CA ASP A 63 14.49 -2.13 3.12
C ASP A 63 15.21 -3.22 3.93
N LEU A 64 14.47 -3.96 4.77
CA LEU A 64 15.01 -5.05 5.57
C LEU A 64 15.46 -6.23 4.70
N LEU A 65 14.70 -6.57 3.67
CA LEU A 65 15.05 -7.66 2.75
C LEU A 65 16.28 -7.30 1.91
N GLU A 66 16.37 -6.07 1.42
CA GLU A 66 17.54 -5.58 0.67
C GLU A 66 18.79 -5.55 1.55
N LYS A 67 18.65 -5.21 2.83
CA LYS A 67 19.77 -5.32 3.77
C LYS A 67 20.18 -6.78 3.99
N ALA A 68 19.23 -7.67 4.25
CA ALA A 68 19.52 -9.08 4.49
C ALA A 68 20.17 -9.75 3.25
N GLU A 69 19.76 -9.38 2.05
CA GLU A 69 20.39 -9.85 0.81
C GLU A 69 21.87 -9.44 0.75
N ARG A 70 22.18 -8.17 1.03
CA ARG A 70 23.56 -7.67 1.07
C ARG A 70 24.40 -8.35 2.15
N ASP A 71 23.86 -8.46 3.37
CA ASP A 71 24.56 -9.10 4.49
C ASP A 71 24.92 -10.57 4.14
N CYS A 72 24.04 -11.29 3.41
CA CYS A 72 24.31 -12.65 2.95
C CYS A 72 25.30 -12.74 1.78
N GLU A 73 25.30 -11.75 0.87
CA GLU A 73 26.28 -11.69 -0.23
C GLU A 73 27.69 -11.39 0.31
N GLU A 74 27.83 -10.46 1.26
CA GLU A 74 29.10 -10.14 1.92
C GLU A 74 29.69 -11.36 2.66
N GLU A 75 28.86 -12.09 3.42
CA GLU A 75 29.31 -13.31 4.12
C GLU A 75 29.72 -14.43 3.15
N ALA A 76 29.07 -14.53 1.99
CA ALA A 76 29.42 -15.51 0.96
C ALA A 76 30.76 -15.18 0.27
N ASP A 77 31.04 -13.89 0.04
CA ASP A 77 32.30 -13.42 -0.56
C ASP A 77 33.49 -13.57 0.40
N GLU A 78 33.29 -13.46 1.72
CA GLU A 78 34.35 -13.67 2.73
C GLU A 78 34.77 -15.14 2.90
N LEU A 79 33.95 -16.09 2.42
CA LEU A 79 34.19 -17.54 2.52
C LEU A 79 34.87 -18.14 1.26
N LEU A 80 35.15 -17.34 0.24
CA LEU A 80 35.82 -17.72 -1.03
C LEU A 80 37.25 -17.15 -1.12
#